data_AF-A0A2V8HGL4-F1
#
_entry.id   AF-A0A2V8HGL4-F1
#
_cell.length_a   1.000
_cell.length_b   1.000
_cell.length_c   1.000
_cell.angle_alpha   90.00
_cell.angle_beta   90.00
_cell.angle_gamma   90.00
#
_symmetry.space_group_name_H-M   'P 1'
#
loop_
_entity.id
_entity.type
_entity.pdbx_description
1 polymer ?
#
loop_
_entity_poly.entity_id
_entity_poly.type
_entity_poly.pdbx_seq_one_letter_code
_entity_poly.pdbx_strand_id
1 'polypeptide(L)'
;MAVTQQLAQYARGRLVRRLSRSIPWIGAVVAIAAVGAAIRRKGLLGGALDTALDATPWVGAVKNAAEAIRGRDFVKDKSVAG
;
A
#
# COMPACT_ATOMS: atom_id res chain seq x y z
N MET A 1 8.97 -34.41 -16.71
CA MET A 1 9.24 -32.96 -16.54
C MET A 1 7.99 -32.09 -16.37
N ALA A 2 6.79 -32.54 -16.77
CA ALA A 2 5.55 -31.78 -16.56
C ALA A 2 5.12 -31.67 -15.08
N VAL A 3 5.23 -32.77 -14.31
CA VAL A 3 4.86 -32.82 -12.88
C VAL A 3 5.75 -31.91 -12.02
N THR A 4 7.05 -31.84 -12.33
CA THR A 4 8.00 -30.94 -11.63
C THR A 4 7.71 -29.47 -11.91
N GLN A 5 7.29 -29.12 -13.13
CA GLN A 5 6.87 -27.75 -13.47
C GLN A 5 5.55 -27.37 -12.77
N GLN A 6 4.57 -28.28 -12.69
CA GLN A 6 3.32 -28.05 -11.98
C GLN A 6 3.53 -27.85 -10.47
N LEU A 7 4.37 -28.68 -9.85
CA LEU A 7 4.77 -28.53 -8.44
C LEU A 7 5.50 -27.20 -8.20
N ALA A 8 6.40 -26.80 -9.10
CA ALA A 8 7.10 -25.52 -9.01
C ALA A 8 6.15 -24.32 -9.12
N GLN A 9 5.17 -24.36 -10.03
CA GLN A 9 4.14 -23.33 -10.17
C GLN A 9 3.25 -23.24 -8.92
N TYR A 10 2.87 -24.40 -8.35
CA TYR A 10 2.07 -24.45 -7.13
C TYR A 10 2.83 -23.93 -5.91
N ALA A 11 4.10 -24.31 -5.77
CA ALA A 11 4.99 -23.81 -4.73
C ALA A 11 5.18 -22.29 -4.85
N ARG A 12 5.37 -21.77 -6.06
CA ARG A 12 5.42 -20.32 -6.34
C ARG A 12 4.12 -19.62 -5.95
N GLY A 13 2.96 -20.13 -6.36
CA GLY A 13 1.66 -19.53 -6.02
C GLY A 13 1.43 -19.47 -4.50
N ARG A 14 1.84 -20.52 -3.78
CA ARG A 14 1.76 -20.56 -2.30
C ARG A 14 2.69 -19.54 -1.64
N LEU A 15 3.91 -19.38 -2.16
CA LEU A 15 4.86 -18.38 -1.65
C LEU A 15 4.39 -16.95 -1.94
N VAL A 16 3.92 -16.70 -3.17
CA VAL A 16 3.39 -15.39 -3.58
C VAL A 16 2.21 -14.98 -2.72
N ARG A 17 1.27 -15.89 -2.43
CA ARG A 17 0.14 -15.61 -1.52
C ARG A 17 0.57 -15.25 -0.09
N ARG A 18 1.65 -15.86 0.40
CA ARG A 18 2.20 -15.53 1.72
C ARG A 18 2.88 -14.17 1.68
N LEU A 19 3.70 -13.91 0.66
CA LEU A 19 4.39 -12.63 0.49
C LEU A 19 3.40 -11.48 0.32
N SER A 20 2.39 -11.63 -0.53
CA SER A 20 1.40 -10.59 -0.79
C SER A 20 0.63 -10.18 0.45
N ARG A 21 0.38 -11.12 1.37
CA ARG A 21 -0.25 -10.86 2.66
C ARG A 21 0.68 -10.14 3.65
N SER A 22 1.99 -10.21 3.45
CA SER A 22 3.00 -9.50 4.25
C SER A 22 3.31 -8.10 3.72
N ILE A 23 3.02 -7.80 2.44
CA ILE A 23 3.28 -6.48 1.83
C ILE A 23 2.71 -5.32 2.66
N PRO A 24 1.46 -5.35 3.16
CA PRO A 24 0.92 -4.25 3.97
C PRO A 24 1.72 -3.99 5.24
N TRP A 25 2.19 -5.05 5.91
CA TRP A 25 2.98 -4.94 7.14
C TRP A 25 4.37 -4.36 6.86
N ILE A 26 5.03 -4.80 5.79
CA ILE A 26 6.31 -4.25 5.38
C ILE A 26 6.16 -2.77 5.03
N GLY A 27 5.12 -2.41 4.27
CA GLY A 27 4.82 -1.02 3.94
C GLY A 27 4.56 -0.16 5.18
N ALA A 28 3.81 -0.67 6.16
CA ALA A 28 3.54 0.03 7.40
C ALA A 28 4.81 0.31 8.21
N VAL A 29 5.70 -0.68 8.35
CA VAL A 29 6.98 -0.51 9.06
C VAL A 29 7.85 0.54 8.38
N VAL A 30 7.96 0.49 7.05
CA VAL A 30 8.73 1.46 6.27
C VAL A 30 8.14 2.87 6.41
N ALA A 31 6.81 3.01 6.35
CA ALA A 31 6.13 4.29 6.51
C ALA A 31 6.38 4.90 7.90
N ILE A 32 6.25 4.11 8.97
CA ILE A 32 6.53 4.57 10.35
C ILE A 32 7.99 5.01 10.48
N ALA A 33 8.94 4.23 9.95
CA ALA A 33 10.35 4.58 9.99
C ALA A 33 10.65 5.89 9.23
N ALA A 34 10.04 6.08 8.06
CA ALA A 34 10.19 7.31 7.28
C ALA A 34 9.67 8.55 8.02
N VAL A 35 8.46 8.47 8.59
CA VAL A 35 7.88 9.56 9.40
C VAL A 35 8.74 9.84 10.64
N GLY A 36 9.17 8.80 11.35
CA GLY A 36 10.06 8.94 12.51
C GLY A 36 11.39 9.60 12.15
N ALA A 37 11.98 9.26 11.00
CA ALA A 37 13.21 9.88 10.51
C ALA A 37 13.01 11.35 10.10
N ALA A 38 11.83 11.72 9.60
CA ALA A 38 11.48 13.11 9.32
C ALA A 38 11.33 13.92 10.63
N ILE A 39 10.59 13.37 11.61
CA ILE A 39 10.41 13.96 12.94
C ILE A 39 11.76 14.16 13.64
N ARG A 40 12.66 13.16 13.61
CA ARG A 40 13.99 13.26 14.22
C ARG A 40 14.83 14.40 13.62
N ARG A 41 14.64 14.72 12.35
CA ARG A 41 15.41 15.76 11.64
C ARG A 41 14.83 17.16 11.77
N LYS A 42 13.49 17.30 11.79
CA LYS A 42 12.79 18.59 11.73
C LYS A 42 11.98 18.93 12.99
N GLY A 43 11.97 18.07 14.02
CA GLY A 43 11.07 18.16 15.17
C GLY A 43 9.66 17.67 14.85
N LEU A 44 8.79 17.51 15.86
CA LEU A 44 7.43 16.97 15.68
C LEU A 44 6.58 17.83 14.74
N LEU A 45 6.54 19.14 14.95
CA LEU A 45 5.74 20.06 14.15
C LEU A 45 6.28 20.22 12.73
N GLY A 46 7.60 20.46 12.60
CA GLY A 46 8.25 20.60 11.29
C GLY A 46 8.20 19.32 10.46
N GLY A 47 8.42 18.16 11.10
CA GLY A 47 8.33 16.86 10.44
C GLY A 47 6.91 16.49 10.04
N ALA A 48 5.90 16.80 10.86
CA ALA A 48 4.50 16.52 10.52
C ALA A 48 4.01 17.37 9.34
N LEU A 49 4.32 18.67 9.33
CA LEU A 49 3.94 19.57 8.23
C LEU A 49 4.63 19.17 6.93
N ASP A 50 5.93 18.89 6.97
CA ASP A 50 6.70 18.47 5.80
C ASP A 50 6.16 17.15 5.21
N THR A 51 5.90 16.16 6.08
CA THR A 51 5.29 14.89 5.66
C THR A 51 3.89 15.12 5.08
N ALA A 52 3.10 16.02 5.66
CA ALA A 52 1.76 16.33 5.15
C ALA A 52 1.80 17.03 3.79
N LEU A 53 2.71 18.00 3.60
CA LEU A 53 2.90 18.68 2.32
C LEU A 53 3.34 17.68 1.24
N ASP A 54 4.34 16.84 1.53
CA ASP A 54 4.82 15.80 0.61
C ASP A 54 3.74 14.75 0.29
N ALA A 55 2.81 14.48 1.21
CA ALA A 55 1.72 13.53 1.01
C ALA A 55 0.57 14.08 0.13
N THR A 56 0.46 15.39 -0.04
CA THR A 56 -0.62 16.06 -0.80
C THR A 56 -0.87 15.48 -2.20
N PRO A 57 0.15 15.30 -3.08
CA PRO A 57 -0.06 14.72 -4.40
C PRO A 57 -0.43 13.22 -4.36
N TRP A 58 -0.24 12.53 -3.23
CA TRP A 58 -0.46 11.09 -3.10
C TRP A 58 -1.84 10.74 -2.54
N VAL A 59 -2.64 11.72 -2.10
CA VAL A 59 -3.96 11.49 -1.48
C VAL A 59 -4.89 10.66 -2.38
N GLY A 60 -4.89 10.92 -3.69
CA GLY A 60 -5.68 10.15 -4.65
C GLY A 60 -5.23 8.70 -4.80
N ALA A 61 -3.91 8.46 -4.81
CA ALA A 61 -3.35 7.11 -4.86
C ALA A 61 -3.69 6.30 -3.59
N VAL A 62 -3.63 6.95 -2.43
CA VAL A 62 -4.03 6.35 -1.15
C VAL A 62 -5.51 6.01 -1.13
N LYS A 63 -6.38 6.88 -1.64
CA LYS A 63 -7.82 6.59 -1.78
C LYS A 63 -8.05 5.34 -2.63
N ASN A 64 -7.48 5.30 -3.83
CA ASN A 64 -7.64 4.16 -4.74
C ASN A 64 -7.13 2.85 -4.12
N ALA A 65 -5.99 2.90 -3.42
CA ALA A 65 -5.47 1.76 -2.69
C ALA A 65 -6.41 1.31 -1.56
N ALA A 66 -6.99 2.26 -0.82
CA ALA A 66 -7.95 1.96 0.23
C ALA A 66 -9.25 1.35 -0.32
N GLU A 67 -9.75 1.81 -1.48
CA GLU A 67 -10.89 1.22 -2.20
C GLU A 67 -10.58 -0.22 -2.63
N ALA A 68 -9.40 -0.45 -3.20
CA ALA A 68 -8.94 -1.77 -3.61
C ALA A 68 -8.80 -2.76 -2.44
N ILE A 69 -8.28 -2.31 -1.29
CA ILE A 69 -8.17 -3.14 -0.08
C ILE A 69 -9.55 -3.44 0.52
N ARG A 70 -10.43 -2.43 0.56
CA ARG A 70 -11.80 -2.57 1.10
C ARG A 70 -12.72 -3.38 0.19
N GLY A 71 -12.38 -3.47 -1.10
CA GLY A 71 -13.18 -4.14 -2.13
C GLY A 71 -14.48 -3.42 -2.47
N ARG A 72 -14.63 -2.16 -2.05
CA ARG A 72 -15.79 -1.29 -2.34
C ARG A 72 -15.35 0.17 -2.34
N ASP A 73 -15.93 0.94 -3.25
CA ASP A 73 -15.61 2.35 -3.44
C ASP A 73 -15.96 3.19 -2.19
N PHE A 74 -15.13 4.20 -1.91
CA PHE A 74 -15.40 5.20 -0.87
C PHE A 74 -16.30 6.30 -1.41
N VAL A 75 -16.20 6.62 -2.70
CA VAL A 75 -17.08 7.57 -3.38
C VAL A 75 -17.72 6.87 -4.57
N LYS A 76 -19.05 6.74 -4.55
CA LYS A 76 -19.81 6.03 -5.58
C LYS A 76 -19.75 6.82 -6.89
N ASP A 77 -19.42 6.15 -7.99
CA ASP A 77 -19.50 6.76 -9.32
C ASP A 77 -20.93 7.17 -9.66
N LYS A 78 -21.06 8.35 -10.27
CA LYS A 78 -22.35 8.81 -10.79
C LYS A 78 -22.62 8.00 -12.06
N SER A 79 -23.75 7.31 -12.14
CA SER A 79 -24.23 6.76 -13.41
C SER A 79 -24.44 7.93 -14.37
N VAL A 80 -23.56 8.06 -15.35
CA VAL A 80 -23.83 8.90 -16.52
C VAL A 80 -24.87 8.14 -17.32
N ALA A 81 -26.14 8.52 -17.15
CA ALA A 81 -27.20 8.09 -18.03
C ALA A 81 -26.96 8.77 -19.39
N GLY A 82 -26.47 7.98 -20.35
CA GLY A 82 -26.48 8.32 -21.77
C GLY A 82 -27.78 7.84 -22.39
#